data_AF-A0A961BVL7-F1
#
_entry.id   AF-A0A961BVL7-F1
#
_cell.length_a   1.000
_cell.length_b   1.000
_cell.length_c   1.000
_cell.angle_alpha   90.00
_cell.angle_beta   90.00
_cell.angle_gamma   90.00
#
_symmetry.space_group_name_H-M   'P 1'
#
loop_
_entity.id
_entity.type
_entity.pdbx_description
1 polymer ?
#
loop_
_entity_poly.entity_id
_entity_poly.type
_entity_poly.pdbx_seq_one_letter_code
_entity_poly.pdbx_strand_id
1 'polypeptide(L)'
;MRRRMMKSKIHRATVTDANLHYVGSITIDTELLERSDIREWEQVTVVDIDNGARFETYAIPGGPGDICLNGAAARLVQPGDRIIIITYADYEDAELEAYEPTVVHVDTANRPVDAETASLLAQATPGPVRYVEIEAQVGREMANLDAELDGLN
;
A
#
# COMPACT_ATOMS: atom_id res chain seq x y z
N MET A 1 -30.82 -4.50 -13.23
CA MET A 1 -30.09 -3.22 -13.25
C MET A 1 -28.69 -3.58 -12.86
N ARG A 2 -27.66 -3.16 -13.59
CA ARG A 2 -26.30 -3.55 -13.20
C ARG A 2 -25.81 -2.72 -12.03
N ARG A 3 -25.33 -3.38 -10.97
CA ARG A 3 -24.64 -2.76 -9.84
C ARG A 3 -23.16 -3.11 -9.89
N ARG A 4 -22.30 -2.11 -9.72
CA ARG A 4 -20.86 -2.33 -9.56
C ARG A 4 -20.57 -2.67 -8.10
N MET A 5 -20.10 -3.90 -7.85
CA MET A 5 -19.83 -4.42 -6.51
C MET A 5 -18.35 -4.76 -6.36
N MET A 6 -17.84 -4.77 -5.13
CA MET A 6 -16.48 -5.18 -4.81
C MET A 6 -16.34 -6.70 -5.03
N LYS A 7 -15.71 -7.13 -6.11
CA LYS A 7 -15.56 -8.56 -6.42
C LYS A 7 -14.60 -9.22 -5.44
N SER A 8 -13.40 -8.66 -5.31
CA SER A 8 -12.39 -9.19 -4.41
C SER A 8 -11.45 -8.13 -3.85
N LYS A 9 -10.74 -8.47 -2.77
CA LYS A 9 -9.62 -7.66 -2.28
C LYS A 9 -8.51 -8.48 -1.63
N ILE A 10 -7.28 -7.98 -1.75
CA ILE A 10 -6.14 -8.36 -0.90
C ILE A 10 -5.97 -7.25 0.13
N HIS A 11 -6.10 -7.60 1.40
CA HIS A 11 -6.19 -6.63 2.49
C HIS A 11 -4.86 -6.47 3.24
N ARG A 12 -4.34 -5.24 3.25
CA ARG A 12 -3.14 -4.81 4.00
C ARG A 12 -1.85 -5.53 3.56
N ALA A 13 -1.68 -5.71 2.26
CA ALA A 13 -0.43 -6.21 1.71
C ALA A 13 0.69 -5.17 1.86
N THR A 14 1.91 -5.61 2.13
CA THR A 14 3.12 -4.77 2.23
C THR A 14 3.72 -4.59 0.84
N VAL A 15 3.92 -3.36 0.38
CA VAL A 15 4.67 -3.06 -0.84
C VAL A 15 6.10 -3.56 -0.68
N THR A 16 6.53 -4.49 -1.53
CA THR A 16 7.88 -5.06 -1.49
C THR A 16 8.87 -4.24 -2.30
N ASP A 17 8.43 -3.61 -3.39
CA ASP A 17 9.27 -2.78 -4.26
C ASP A 17 8.45 -1.73 -5.04
N ALA A 18 9.12 -0.72 -5.58
CA ALA A 18 8.51 0.34 -6.38
C ALA A 18 9.44 0.75 -7.54
N ASN A 19 9.13 0.32 -8.76
CA ASN A 19 10.01 0.51 -9.92
C ASN A 19 9.45 1.50 -10.95
N LEU A 20 9.95 2.75 -10.89
CA LEU A 20 9.53 3.85 -11.77
C LEU A 20 9.78 3.60 -13.27
N HIS A 21 10.81 2.83 -13.62
CA HIS A 21 11.24 2.65 -15.01
C HIS A 21 10.65 1.41 -15.69
N TYR A 22 9.90 0.60 -14.94
CA TYR A 22 9.20 -0.55 -15.49
C TYR A 22 7.83 -0.16 -16.09
N VAL A 23 7.28 -1.00 -16.96
CA VAL A 23 5.97 -0.78 -17.58
C VAL A 23 4.90 -0.75 -16.49
N GLY A 24 4.10 0.33 -16.45
CA GLY A 24 3.17 0.60 -15.34
C GLY A 24 2.14 -0.51 -15.13
N SER A 25 2.16 -1.12 -13.95
CA SER A 25 1.30 -2.22 -13.48
C SER A 25 1.47 -2.38 -11.97
N ILE A 26 0.77 -3.34 -11.36
CA ILE A 26 1.16 -3.92 -10.08
C ILE A 26 1.54 -5.39 -10.29
N THR A 27 2.74 -5.76 -9.85
CA THR A 27 3.17 -7.15 -9.75
C THR A 27 2.66 -7.73 -8.43
N ILE A 28 1.94 -8.85 -8.49
CA ILE A 28 1.33 -9.50 -7.32
C ILE A 28 1.71 -10.98 -7.32
N ASP A 29 2.10 -11.51 -6.16
CA ASP A 29 2.27 -12.94 -5.91
C ASP A 29 1.14 -13.75 -6.55
N THR A 30 1.52 -14.74 -7.35
CA THR A 30 0.60 -15.64 -8.04
C THR A 30 -0.36 -16.36 -7.07
N GLU A 31 0.08 -16.75 -5.87
CA GLU A 31 -0.79 -17.35 -4.86
C GLU A 31 -1.88 -16.36 -4.40
N LEU A 32 -1.53 -15.08 -4.26
CA LEU A 32 -2.50 -14.04 -3.88
C LEU A 32 -3.47 -13.74 -5.01
N LEU A 33 -3.02 -13.72 -6.26
CA LEU A 33 -3.90 -13.60 -7.43
C LEU A 33 -4.94 -14.71 -7.47
N GLU A 34 -4.51 -15.97 -7.32
CA GLU A 34 -5.39 -17.14 -7.31
C GLU A 34 -6.40 -17.07 -6.16
N ARG A 35 -5.94 -16.81 -4.92
CA ARG A 35 -6.81 -16.74 -3.74
C ARG A 35 -7.81 -15.59 -3.77
N SER A 36 -7.47 -14.50 -4.45
CA SER A 36 -8.32 -13.32 -4.58
C SER A 36 -9.15 -13.31 -5.87
N ASP A 37 -9.08 -14.36 -6.70
CA ASP A 37 -9.71 -14.39 -8.03
C ASP A 37 -9.36 -13.15 -8.87
N ILE A 38 -8.11 -12.67 -8.80
CA ILE A 38 -7.62 -11.56 -9.65
C ILE A 38 -6.88 -12.16 -10.83
N ARG A 39 -7.26 -11.77 -12.05
CA ARG A 39 -6.60 -12.24 -13.28
C ARG A 39 -5.46 -11.33 -13.68
N GLU A 40 -4.49 -11.91 -14.40
CA GLU A 40 -3.52 -11.11 -15.14
C GLU A 40 -4.25 -10.13 -16.07
N TRP A 41 -3.77 -8.89 -16.12
CA TRP A 41 -4.35 -7.76 -16.86
C TRP A 41 -5.70 -7.25 -16.33
N GLU A 42 -6.20 -7.79 -15.21
CA GLU A 42 -7.41 -7.27 -14.58
C GLU A 42 -7.14 -5.91 -13.95
N GLN A 43 -8.07 -4.97 -14.14
CA GLN A 43 -8.04 -3.67 -13.50
C GLN A 43 -8.17 -3.83 -11.99
N VAL A 44 -7.28 -3.18 -11.25
CA VAL A 44 -7.31 -3.12 -9.79
C VAL A 44 -7.30 -1.67 -9.33
N THR A 45 -8.03 -1.41 -8.26
CA THR A 45 -7.90 -0.18 -7.47
C THR A 45 -6.96 -0.46 -6.31
N VAL A 46 -5.91 0.36 -6.19
CA VAL A 46 -4.96 0.32 -5.08
C VAL A 46 -5.24 1.50 -4.16
N VAL A 47 -5.35 1.22 -2.86
CA VAL A 47 -5.49 2.23 -1.83
C VAL A 47 -4.40 2.04 -0.79
N ASP A 48 -3.62 3.09 -0.57
CA ASP A 48 -2.49 3.11 0.34
C ASP A 48 -2.95 3.59 1.72
N ILE A 49 -2.69 2.79 2.74
CA ILE A 49 -3.10 3.05 4.13
C ILE A 49 -2.14 4.02 4.81
N ASP A 50 -0.88 4.01 4.42
CA ASP A 50 0.19 4.78 5.06
C ASP A 50 0.19 6.24 4.58
N ASN A 51 0.00 6.46 3.28
CA ASN A 51 0.03 7.80 2.70
C ASN A 51 -1.32 8.31 2.17
N GLY A 52 -2.34 7.44 2.10
CA GLY A 52 -3.71 7.80 1.68
C GLY A 52 -3.94 7.88 0.16
N ALA A 53 -2.94 7.57 -0.67
CA ALA A 53 -3.08 7.56 -2.12
C ALA A 53 -4.12 6.54 -2.59
N ARG A 54 -4.82 6.87 -3.68
CA ARG A 54 -5.85 6.03 -4.30
C ARG A 54 -5.71 6.13 -5.80
N PHE A 55 -5.50 4.99 -6.47
CA PHE A 55 -5.27 4.97 -7.91
C PHE A 55 -5.69 3.63 -8.52
N GLU A 56 -5.74 3.59 -9.84
CA GLU A 56 -6.09 2.39 -10.61
C GLU A 56 -4.91 1.98 -11.49
N THR A 57 -4.75 0.67 -11.67
CA THR A 57 -3.76 0.06 -12.56
C THR A 57 -4.26 -1.34 -12.96
N TYR A 58 -3.41 -2.20 -13.51
CA TYR A 58 -3.71 -3.59 -13.78
C TYR A 58 -2.69 -4.54 -13.13
N ALA A 59 -3.13 -5.76 -12.81
CA ALA A 59 -2.30 -6.78 -12.18
C ALA A 59 -1.46 -7.60 -13.17
N ILE A 60 -0.24 -7.97 -12.77
CA ILE A 60 0.61 -8.96 -13.45
C ILE A 60 1.18 -9.95 -12.42
N PRO A 61 1.47 -11.21 -12.81
CA PRO A 61 1.98 -12.21 -11.88
C PRO A 61 3.42 -11.91 -11.44
N GLY A 62 3.68 -12.17 -10.16
CA GLY A 62 4.98 -12.10 -9.51
C GLY A 62 5.37 -13.38 -8.80
N GLY A 63 6.52 -13.35 -8.16
CA GLY A 63 7.01 -14.41 -7.28
C GLY A 63 6.40 -14.37 -5.88
N PRO A 64 6.79 -15.32 -5.02
CA PRO A 64 6.26 -15.43 -3.65
C PRO A 64 6.46 -14.14 -2.84
N GLY A 65 5.38 -13.62 -2.29
CA GLY A 65 5.33 -12.40 -1.48
C GLY A 65 5.40 -11.08 -2.26
N ASP A 66 5.54 -11.11 -3.59
CA ASP A 66 5.73 -9.90 -4.38
C ASP A 66 4.49 -9.00 -4.37
N ILE A 67 4.72 -7.73 -4.06
CA ILE A 67 3.78 -6.62 -4.24
C ILE A 67 4.59 -5.43 -4.72
N CYS A 68 4.80 -5.32 -6.04
CA CYS A 68 5.64 -4.28 -6.63
C CYS A 68 4.83 -3.33 -7.51
N LEU A 69 4.92 -2.03 -7.24
CA LEU A 69 4.25 -0.99 -8.03
C LEU A 69 5.20 -0.45 -9.09
N ASN A 70 4.80 -0.58 -10.36
CA ASN A 70 5.64 -0.23 -11.50
C ASN A 70 5.22 1.10 -12.14
N GLY A 71 6.15 1.73 -12.87
CA GLY A 71 5.90 2.90 -13.70
C GLY A 71 5.43 4.10 -12.88
N ALA A 72 4.41 4.80 -13.36
CA ALA A 72 3.88 5.99 -12.70
C ALA A 72 3.34 5.70 -11.28
N ALA A 73 2.82 4.49 -11.03
CA ALA A 73 2.30 4.10 -9.72
C ALA A 73 3.38 4.01 -8.64
N ALA A 74 4.65 3.78 -9.04
CA ALA A 74 5.79 3.77 -8.12
C ALA A 74 5.99 5.11 -7.39
N ARG A 75 5.44 6.21 -7.92
CA ARG A 75 5.49 7.55 -7.28
C ARG A 75 4.46 7.74 -6.18
N LEU A 76 3.46 6.85 -6.09
CA LEU A 76 2.32 6.96 -5.18
C LEU A 76 2.44 6.08 -3.94
N VAL A 77 3.55 5.33 -3.83
CA VAL A 77 3.83 4.37 -2.76
C VAL A 77 5.32 4.40 -2.40
N GLN A 78 5.68 3.78 -1.29
CA GLN A 78 7.04 3.42 -0.91
C GLN A 78 7.13 1.93 -0.54
N PRO A 79 8.26 1.25 -0.75
CA PRO A 79 8.49 -0.06 -0.15
C PRO A 79 8.28 -0.01 1.37
N GLY A 80 7.48 -0.94 1.90
CA GLY A 80 7.02 -0.97 3.29
C GLY A 80 5.63 -0.37 3.53
N ASP A 81 5.08 0.39 2.58
CA ASP A 81 3.70 0.89 2.68
C ASP A 81 2.70 -0.28 2.67
N ARG A 82 1.60 -0.10 3.39
CA ARG A 82 0.50 -1.06 3.49
C ARG A 82 -0.60 -0.65 2.54
N ILE A 83 -0.95 -1.52 1.62
CA ILE A 83 -1.97 -1.26 0.60
C ILE A 83 -3.13 -2.24 0.68
N ILE A 84 -4.26 -1.85 0.11
CA ILE A 84 -5.38 -2.75 -0.20
C ILE A 84 -5.57 -2.72 -1.71
N ILE A 85 -5.61 -3.90 -2.32
CA ILE A 85 -5.81 -4.10 -3.75
C ILE A 85 -7.23 -4.60 -3.94
N ILE A 86 -8.04 -3.96 -4.78
CA ILE A 86 -9.48 -4.20 -4.90
C ILE A 86 -9.84 -4.40 -6.37
N THR A 87 -10.68 -5.38 -6.68
CA THR A 87 -11.37 -5.49 -7.98
C THR A 87 -12.86 -5.23 -7.83
N TYR A 88 -13.49 -4.79 -8.92
CA TYR A 88 -14.93 -4.58 -8.99
C TYR A 88 -15.49 -5.30 -10.21
N ALA A 89 -16.73 -5.78 -10.09
CA ALA A 89 -17.47 -6.36 -11.20
C ALA A 89 -18.91 -5.84 -11.22
N ASP A 90 -19.51 -5.85 -12.41
CA ASP A 90 -20.89 -5.41 -12.63
C ASP A 90 -21.83 -6.62 -12.59
N TYR A 91 -22.72 -6.65 -11.61
CA TYR A 91 -23.67 -7.75 -11.36
C TYR A 91 -25.11 -7.33 -11.67
N GLU A 92 -25.91 -8.25 -12.18
CA GLU A 92 -27.38 -8.12 -12.24
C GLU A 92 -28.03 -8.47 -10.90
N ASP A 93 -29.25 -7.97 -10.66
CA ASP A 93 -30.00 -8.20 -9.41
C ASP A 93 -30.10 -9.68 -9.00
N ALA A 94 -30.27 -10.59 -9.97
CA ALA A 94 -30.37 -12.03 -9.69
C ALA A 94 -29.03 -12.65 -9.24
N GLU A 95 -27.89 -12.11 -9.68
CA GLU A 95 -26.57 -12.59 -9.26
C GLU A 95 -26.23 -12.17 -7.82
N LEU A 96 -26.87 -11.10 -7.34
CA LEU A 96 -26.62 -10.55 -6.00
C LEU A 96 -27.21 -11.39 -4.87
N GLU A 97 -28.14 -12.31 -5.16
CA GLU A 97 -28.69 -13.23 -4.15
C GLU A 97 -27.62 -14.18 -3.59
N ALA A 98 -26.63 -14.53 -4.42
CA ALA A 98 -25.51 -15.40 -4.05
C ALA A 98 -24.17 -14.65 -4.00
N TYR A 99 -24.20 -13.31 -4.03
CA TYR A 99 -22.98 -12.51 -4.05
C TYR A 99 -22.27 -12.57 -2.69
N GLU A 100 -21.03 -13.03 -2.72
CA GLU A 100 -20.10 -13.01 -1.60
C GLU A 100 -18.73 -12.55 -2.12
N PRO A 101 -18.16 -11.45 -1.60
CA PRO A 101 -16.88 -10.96 -2.08
C PRO A 101 -15.71 -11.77 -1.52
N THR A 102 -14.68 -11.97 -2.34
CA THR A 102 -13.47 -12.67 -1.90
C THR A 102 -12.56 -11.71 -1.14
N VAL A 103 -12.25 -12.04 0.13
CA VAL A 103 -11.34 -11.25 0.95
C VAL A 103 -10.13 -12.09 1.34
N VAL A 104 -8.95 -11.71 0.85
CA VAL A 104 -7.68 -12.32 1.23
C VAL A 104 -6.99 -11.44 2.27
N HIS A 105 -6.66 -12.03 3.41
CA HIS A 105 -5.84 -11.40 4.43
C HIS A 105 -4.41 -11.92 4.35
N VAL A 106 -3.43 -11.06 4.61
CA VAL A 106 -2.01 -11.42 4.59
C VAL A 106 -1.27 -10.95 5.84
N ASP A 107 -0.16 -11.60 6.15
CA ASP A 107 0.80 -11.13 7.16
C ASP A 107 1.76 -10.07 6.59
N THR A 108 2.71 -9.61 7.42
CA THR A 108 3.69 -8.59 7.02
C THR A 108 4.64 -9.02 5.90
N ALA A 109 4.76 -10.33 5.66
CA ALA A 109 5.53 -10.93 4.58
C ALA A 109 4.65 -11.34 3.40
N ASN A 110 3.43 -10.80 3.31
CA ASN A 110 2.43 -11.07 2.28
C ASN A 110 1.97 -12.53 2.18
N ARG A 111 2.14 -13.32 3.25
CA ARG A 111 1.64 -14.70 3.27
C ARG A 111 0.17 -14.72 3.70
N PRO A 112 -0.70 -15.52 3.06
CA PRO A 112 -2.10 -15.64 3.45
C PRO A 112 -2.28 -16.06 4.91
N VAL A 113 -3.19 -15.40 5.62
CA VAL A 113 -3.56 -15.71 7.01
C VAL A 113 -5.08 -15.64 7.18
N ASP A 114 -5.59 -16.19 8.30
CA ASP A 114 -6.99 -16.00 8.68
C ASP A 114 -7.27 -14.57 9.17
N ALA A 115 -8.56 -14.22 9.23
CA ALA A 115 -9.00 -12.88 9.59
C ALA A 115 -8.68 -12.51 11.06
N GLU A 116 -8.63 -13.49 11.96
CA GLU A 116 -8.29 -13.27 13.37
C GLU A 116 -6.83 -12.85 13.51
N THR A 117 -5.93 -13.62 12.89
CA THR A 117 -4.50 -13.33 12.82
C THR A 117 -4.26 -11.96 12.19
N ALA A 118 -4.94 -11.64 11.08
CA ALA A 118 -4.82 -10.35 10.43
C ALA A 118 -5.24 -9.17 11.31
N SER A 119 -6.31 -9.34 12.09
CA SER A 119 -6.78 -8.33 13.05
C SER A 119 -5.76 -8.06 14.15
N LEU A 120 -5.14 -9.12 14.69
CA LEU A 120 -4.10 -9.01 15.71
C LEU A 120 -2.86 -8.27 15.17
N LEU A 121 -2.43 -8.60 13.95
CA LEU A 121 -1.32 -7.92 13.28
C LEU A 121 -1.61 -6.43 13.04
N ALA A 122 -2.83 -6.09 12.62
CA ALA A 122 -3.22 -4.70 12.38
C ALA A 122 -3.20 -3.86 13.67
N GLN A 123 -3.59 -4.42 14.80
CA GLN A 123 -3.55 -3.75 16.11
C GLN A 123 -2.12 -3.55 16.63
N ALA A 124 -1.21 -4.48 16.30
CA ALA A 124 0.19 -4.41 16.71
C ALA A 124 1.04 -3.44 15.87
N THR A 125 0.55 -3.01 14.69
CA THR A 125 1.33 -2.13 13.82
C THR A 125 1.11 -0.66 14.21
N PRO A 126 2.17 0.10 14.56
CA PRO A 126 2.02 1.52 14.85
C PRO A 126 1.33 2.27 13.69
N GLY A 127 0.48 3.23 14.03
CA GLY A 127 -0.02 4.20 13.07
C GLY A 127 1.13 5.05 12.49
N PRO A 128 0.88 5.83 11.42
CA PRO A 128 1.89 6.69 10.83
C PRO A 128 2.57 7.56 11.90
N VAL A 129 3.90 7.64 11.81
CA VAL A 129 4.77 8.30 12.79
C VAL A 129 4.34 9.77 12.90
N ARG A 130 3.95 10.23 14.10
CA ARG A 130 3.78 11.67 14.35
C ARG A 130 5.12 12.34 14.18
N TYR A 131 5.19 13.38 13.34
CA TYR A 131 6.36 14.24 13.27
C TYR A 131 6.77 14.65 14.69
N VAL A 132 8.01 14.35 15.06
CA VAL A 132 8.58 14.80 16.33
C VAL A 132 9.09 16.21 16.09
N GLU A 133 8.68 17.17 16.91
CA GLU A 133 9.31 18.49 16.92
C GLU A 133 10.79 18.31 17.29
N ILE A 134 11.67 18.65 16.36
CA ILE A 134 13.09 18.74 16.63
C ILE A 134 13.32 20.17 17.13
N GLU A 135 13.74 20.32 18.40
CA GLU A 135 14.20 21.63 18.88
C GLU A 135 15.36 22.09 17.99
N ALA A 136 15.16 23.19 17.27
CA ALA A 136 16.19 23.76 16.41
C ALA A 136 17.42 24.12 17.25
N GLN A 137 18.50 23.35 17.11
CA GLN A 137 19.80 23.61 17.76
C GLN A 137 20.55 24.80 17.13
N VAL A 138 19.84 25.71 16.45
CA VAL A 138 20.41 26.81 15.64
C VAL A 138 20.74 28.04 16.50
N GLY A 139 20.26 28.10 17.75
CA GLY A 139 20.43 29.28 18.61
C GLY A 139 21.77 29.39 19.36
N ARG A 140 22.57 28.33 19.47
CA ARG A 140 23.82 28.35 20.27
C ARG A 140 25.11 28.48 19.48
N GLU A 141 25.12 28.16 18.18
CA GLU A 141 26.31 28.35 17.34
C GLU A 141 26.43 29.79 16.81
N MET A 142 25.31 30.46 16.50
CA MET A 142 25.33 31.85 16.01
C MET A 142 25.83 32.85 17.07
N ALA A 143 25.55 32.60 18.36
CA ALA A 143 26.01 33.47 19.44
C ALA A 143 27.53 33.37 19.71
N ASN A 144 28.16 32.24 19.35
CA ASN A 144 29.60 32.06 19.51
C ASN A 144 30.38 32.66 18.33
N LEU A 145 29.77 32.75 17.14
CA LEU A 145 30.40 33.37 15.96
C LEU A 145 30.46 34.90 16.08
N ASP A 146 29.41 35.53 16.61
CA ASP A 146 29.37 36.98 16.82
C ASP A 146 30.36 37.46 17.89
N ALA A 147 30.60 36.64 18.93
CA ALA A 147 31.56 36.95 19.99
C ALA A 147 33.04 36.85 19.56
N GLU A 148 33.37 35.98 18.59
CA GLU A 148 34.72 35.90 18.01
C GLU A 148 35.02 37.06 17.05
N LEU A 149 34.01 37.62 16.39
CA LEU A 149 34.16 38.74 15.45
C LEU A 149 34.30 40.10 16.17
N ASP A 150 33.62 40.29 17.31
CA ASP A 150 33.74 41.51 18.12
C ASP A 150 35.05 41.59 18.92
N GLY A 151 35.78 40.48 19.08
CA GLY A 151 37.09 40.43 19.75
C GLY A 151 38.29 40.76 18.86
N LEU A 152 38.05 41.04 17.56
CA LEU A 152 39.09 41.29 16.55
C LEU A 152 39.19 42.75 16.07
N ASN A 153 38.46 43.69 16.70
CA ASN A 153 38.56 45.14 16.44
C ASN A 153 39.16 45.91 17.62
#